data_AF-A0A6A5AHY6-F1
#
_entry.id   AF-A0A6A5AHY6-F1
#
_cell.length_a   1.000
_cell.length_b   1.000
_cell.length_c   1.000
_cell.angle_alpha   90.00
_cell.angle_beta   90.00
_cell.angle_gamma   90.00
#
_symmetry.space_group_name_H-M   'P 1'
#
loop_
_entity.id
_entity.type
_entity.pdbx_description
1 polymer ?
#
loop_
_entity_poly.entity_id
_entity_poly.type
_entity_poly.pdbx_seq_one_letter_code
_entity_poly.pdbx_strand_id
1 'polypeptide(L)'
;MKSIAYFAAALLLLGSAVPASADEFDDFNEVNDFVKTHSSNDDLDEVNDLDDFNDLDDLDDFYEVNKGGVWRFYSAQDDPLSERNSNLFGNVKTHSSNDWWLYNINTRQLQSRSNVSNCLDAYLKDDKYWVHTWQCDGANRNQHWHVDFADHRIKHATHPNVCLDADPTDRKRQVQMRECHPHDVNKNQYWSVNEETVHFKRNDLYLTNTEHGNTGDISFAGLLREDAVERNQDRDQEWDYNRDFHQVRSDDDDYCLDAYNGRVRTSRCSHTDENQKWQYDVYTNQLRHLTHNRSCLELNYEAGAQPHLSECLPPTHNSYSLQKFDLFKTIEFD
;
A
#
# COMPACT_ATOMS: atom_id res chain seq x y z
N MET A 1 23.54 -0.61 39.98
CA MET A 1 23.52 -1.46 41.19
C MET A 1 22.09 -1.49 41.71
N LYS A 2 21.57 -2.71 41.98
CA LYS A 2 20.18 -3.11 42.32
C LYS A 2 19.24 -3.08 41.09
N SER A 3 18.97 -4.15 40.33
CA SER A 3 18.69 -5.58 40.57
C SER A 3 17.34 -5.85 41.25
N ILE A 4 16.35 -6.28 40.45
CA ILE A 4 15.30 -7.24 40.82
C ILE A 4 15.00 -8.10 39.58
N ALA A 5 15.13 -9.41 39.74
CA ALA A 5 14.87 -10.46 38.76
C ALA A 5 13.44 -11.01 38.96
N TYR A 6 12.82 -11.50 37.89
CA TYR A 6 11.65 -12.39 37.98
C TYR A 6 11.96 -13.75 37.37
N PHE A 7 11.58 -14.78 38.12
CA PHE A 7 11.86 -16.20 37.93
C PHE A 7 10.97 -16.84 36.87
N ALA A 8 11.56 -17.80 36.15
CA ALA A 8 10.87 -18.80 35.33
C ALA A 8 10.26 -19.92 36.21
N ALA A 9 9.14 -20.48 35.77
CA ALA A 9 8.64 -21.77 36.22
C ALA A 9 8.17 -22.59 35.02
N ALA A 10 8.90 -23.67 34.73
CA ALA A 10 8.51 -24.72 33.79
C ALA A 10 7.70 -25.79 34.54
N LEU A 11 6.64 -26.31 33.93
CA LEU A 11 5.95 -27.51 34.39
C LEU A 11 5.86 -28.52 33.24
N LEU A 12 6.57 -29.63 33.40
CA LEU A 12 6.50 -30.85 32.59
C LEU A 12 5.51 -31.82 33.22
N LEU A 13 4.60 -32.40 32.44
CA LEU A 13 3.98 -33.69 32.72
C LEU A 13 3.85 -34.51 31.42
N LEU A 14 4.62 -35.60 31.37
CA LEU A 14 4.37 -36.83 30.60
C LEU A 14 3.07 -37.47 31.18
N GLY A 15 2.18 -38.19 30.50
CA GLY A 15 2.17 -38.93 29.24
C GLY A 15 1.24 -40.15 29.48
N SER A 16 0.38 -40.53 28.52
CA SER A 16 -0.16 -41.89 28.42
C SER A 16 -0.88 -42.09 27.08
N ALA A 17 -0.55 -43.22 26.44
CA ALA A 17 -0.93 -43.63 25.09
C ALA A 17 -2.24 -44.43 25.03
N VAL A 18 -2.95 -44.25 23.91
CA VAL A 18 -3.86 -45.08 23.05
C VAL A 18 -4.43 -46.42 23.58
N PRO A 19 -5.63 -46.83 23.12
CA PRO A 19 -5.65 -47.71 21.93
C PRO A 19 -6.72 -47.37 20.89
N ALA A 20 -6.44 -47.83 19.66
CA ALA A 20 -7.26 -47.76 18.47
C ALA A 20 -8.32 -48.88 18.43
N SER A 21 -9.41 -48.66 17.70
CA SER A 21 -10.15 -49.72 17.03
C SER A 21 -10.52 -49.26 15.61
N ALA A 22 -10.16 -50.09 14.64
CA ALA A 22 -10.55 -50.01 13.24
C ALA A 22 -11.97 -50.55 13.03
N ASP A 23 -12.63 -50.12 11.96
CA ASP A 23 -13.54 -50.95 11.16
C ASP A 23 -13.53 -50.47 9.69
N GLU A 24 -13.55 -51.46 8.79
CA GLU A 24 -13.55 -51.51 7.31
C GLU A 24 -14.75 -50.76 6.65
N PHE A 25 -14.65 -50.05 5.52
CA PHE A 25 -14.48 -50.42 4.08
C PHE A 25 -15.83 -50.46 3.29
N ASP A 26 -15.81 -49.91 2.06
CA ASP A 26 -16.84 -49.81 0.98
C ASP A 26 -18.10 -48.93 1.23
N ASP A 27 -18.72 -48.19 0.28
CA ASP A 27 -18.89 -48.38 -1.18
C ASP A 27 -19.22 -47.05 -1.94
N PHE A 28 -19.17 -47.11 -3.27
CA PHE A 28 -19.35 -46.09 -4.32
C PHE A 28 -20.75 -45.43 -4.48
N ASN A 29 -20.73 -44.22 -5.08
CA ASN A 29 -21.64 -43.62 -6.08
C ASN A 29 -23.04 -43.02 -5.76
N GLU A 30 -23.32 -41.97 -6.56
CA GLU A 30 -24.56 -41.19 -6.81
C GLU A 30 -24.98 -40.24 -5.67
N VAL A 31 -25.30 -38.97 -5.94
CA VAL A 31 -26.46 -38.51 -6.71
C VAL A 31 -26.20 -37.13 -7.36
N ASN A 32 -26.33 -37.06 -8.69
CA ASN A 32 -26.74 -35.86 -9.42
C ASN A 32 -28.15 -35.47 -8.98
N ASP A 33 -28.41 -34.17 -8.76
CA ASP A 33 -29.64 -33.45 -9.12
C ASP A 33 -30.03 -32.41 -8.05
N PHE A 34 -29.77 -31.13 -8.36
CA PHE A 34 -30.80 -30.11 -8.12
C PHE A 34 -30.62 -28.93 -9.09
N VAL A 35 -31.01 -29.14 -10.35
CA VAL A 35 -31.49 -28.04 -11.19
C VAL A 35 -33.00 -28.07 -11.14
N LYS A 36 -33.61 -27.13 -10.42
CA LYS A 36 -35.03 -26.78 -10.60
C LYS A 36 -35.18 -25.32 -10.99
N THR A 37 -35.42 -25.17 -12.28
CA THR A 37 -36.05 -24.05 -12.98
C THR A 37 -37.30 -23.51 -12.27
N HIS A 38 -37.43 -22.19 -12.22
CA HIS A 38 -38.72 -21.51 -12.41
C HIS A 38 -38.54 -20.43 -13.48
N SER A 39 -39.34 -20.56 -14.54
CA SER A 39 -39.47 -19.61 -15.64
C SER A 39 -40.75 -18.80 -15.44
N SER A 40 -40.65 -17.48 -15.61
CA SER A 40 -41.70 -16.69 -16.25
C SER A 40 -41.09 -15.36 -16.70
N ASN A 41 -41.08 -15.16 -18.02
CA ASN A 41 -40.82 -13.90 -18.69
C ASN A 41 -41.88 -12.86 -18.29
N ASP A 42 -41.45 -11.64 -17.98
CA ASP A 42 -42.02 -10.40 -18.50
C ASP A 42 -41.05 -9.24 -18.20
N ASP A 43 -41.01 -8.27 -19.12
CA ASP A 43 -40.29 -6.99 -19.10
C ASP A 43 -38.80 -7.00 -19.53
N LEU A 44 -38.63 -7.11 -20.85
CA LEU A 44 -37.61 -6.36 -21.57
C LEU A 44 -37.99 -4.89 -21.55
N ASP A 45 -37.22 -4.03 -20.88
CA ASP A 45 -36.99 -2.64 -21.31
C ASP A 45 -35.66 -2.10 -20.72
N GLU A 46 -34.81 -1.68 -21.65
CA GLU A 46 -33.59 -0.86 -21.58
C GLU A 46 -33.09 -0.32 -20.23
N VAL A 47 -31.86 -0.73 -19.83
CA VAL A 47 -30.80 0.23 -19.47
C VAL A 47 -29.44 -0.34 -19.91
N ASN A 48 -28.74 0.42 -20.76
CA ASN A 48 -27.32 0.21 -21.06
C ASN A 48 -26.49 0.58 -19.82
N ASP A 49 -26.05 -0.40 -19.03
CA ASP A 49 -24.96 -0.21 -18.08
C ASP A 49 -23.91 -1.29 -18.33
N LEU A 50 -22.89 -0.88 -19.07
CA LEU A 50 -21.75 -1.70 -19.48
C LEU A 50 -20.61 -1.49 -18.47
N ASP A 51 -20.92 -1.65 -17.18
CA ASP A 51 -19.98 -1.42 -16.06
C ASP A 51 -19.85 -2.64 -15.13
N ASP A 52 -20.17 -3.85 -15.61
CA ASP A 52 -20.03 -5.09 -14.83
C ASP A 52 -18.73 -5.85 -15.16
N PHE A 53 -17.60 -5.16 -15.01
CA PHE A 53 -16.27 -5.80 -14.94
C PHE A 53 -15.77 -5.80 -13.50
N ASN A 54 -16.47 -6.51 -12.62
CA ASN A 54 -15.95 -6.90 -11.31
C ASN A 54 -16.30 -8.37 -11.02
N ASP A 55 -15.91 -9.28 -11.92
CA ASP A 55 -15.60 -10.66 -11.52
C ASP A 55 -14.16 -10.69 -10.98
N LEU A 56 -13.91 -9.97 -9.89
CA LEU A 56 -12.63 -9.97 -9.16
C LEU A 56 -12.71 -10.66 -7.80
N ASP A 57 -13.89 -11.06 -7.35
CA ASP A 57 -14.08 -11.61 -6.00
C ASP A 57 -13.72 -13.11 -5.91
N ASP A 58 -13.74 -13.86 -7.02
CA ASP A 58 -13.47 -15.31 -6.99
C ASP A 58 -11.97 -15.70 -6.89
N LEU A 59 -11.04 -14.76 -7.10
CA LEU A 59 -9.59 -15.03 -7.01
C LEU A 59 -8.98 -14.61 -5.66
N ASP A 60 -9.62 -13.68 -4.94
CA ASP A 60 -9.18 -13.25 -3.61
C ASP A 60 -9.40 -14.36 -2.56
N ASP A 61 -10.51 -15.09 -2.65
CA ASP A 61 -10.84 -16.19 -1.73
C ASP A 61 -9.84 -17.36 -1.77
N PHE A 62 -9.19 -17.61 -2.92
CA PHE A 62 -8.18 -18.68 -3.02
C PHE A 62 -6.79 -18.24 -2.50
N TYR A 63 -6.54 -16.93 -2.38
CA TYR A 63 -5.26 -16.35 -1.95
C TYR A 63 -5.19 -15.99 -0.47
N GLU A 64 -6.34 -15.85 0.22
CA GLU A 64 -6.38 -15.74 1.68
C GLU A 64 -5.72 -16.95 2.37
N VAL A 65 -5.78 -18.13 1.77
CA VAL A 65 -5.14 -19.36 2.28
C VAL A 65 -3.60 -19.27 2.27
N ASN A 66 -3.02 -18.27 1.59
CA ASN A 66 -1.58 -18.13 1.37
C ASN A 66 -0.99 -16.77 1.79
N LYS A 67 -1.60 -15.96 2.67
CA LYS A 67 -1.05 -14.64 3.10
C LYS A 67 -0.46 -13.82 1.91
N GLY A 68 -1.09 -13.88 0.76
CA GLY A 68 -0.65 -13.18 -0.45
C GLY A 68 -1.56 -12.01 -0.72
N GLY A 69 -1.00 -10.84 -1.08
CA GLY A 69 -1.79 -9.66 -1.41
C GLY A 69 -1.61 -9.23 -2.87
N VAL A 70 -2.66 -8.64 -3.44
CA VAL A 70 -2.64 -8.07 -4.79
C VAL A 70 -2.34 -6.59 -4.71
N TRP A 71 -1.21 -6.16 -5.24
CA TRP A 71 -0.73 -4.79 -5.08
C TRP A 71 -0.35 -4.18 -6.41
N ARG A 72 -0.57 -2.87 -6.53
CA ARG A 72 0.15 -2.04 -7.48
C ARG A 72 1.24 -1.30 -6.73
N PHE A 73 2.48 -1.45 -7.18
CA PHE A 73 3.63 -0.79 -6.58
C PHE A 73 3.92 0.53 -7.30
N TYR A 74 3.99 1.63 -6.59
CA TYR A 74 4.21 2.97 -7.11
C TYR A 74 5.62 3.46 -6.80
N SER A 75 6.30 3.92 -7.84
CA SER A 75 7.61 4.58 -7.69
C SER A 75 7.48 5.94 -6.99
N ALA A 76 8.61 6.57 -6.65
CA ALA A 76 8.64 7.95 -6.13
C ALA A 76 7.95 9.00 -7.04
N GLN A 77 7.69 8.70 -8.31
CA GLN A 77 7.05 9.60 -9.27
C GLN A 77 5.56 9.33 -9.39
N ASP A 78 5.05 8.39 -8.60
CA ASP A 78 3.68 7.89 -8.69
C ASP A 78 3.39 7.16 -10.01
N ASP A 79 4.44 6.62 -10.64
CA ASP A 79 4.34 5.72 -11.77
C ASP A 79 4.35 4.27 -11.30
N PRO A 80 3.36 3.43 -11.68
CA PRO A 80 3.34 2.03 -11.28
C PRO A 80 4.47 1.19 -11.90
N LEU A 81 4.84 0.12 -11.18
CA LEU A 81 5.64 -0.98 -11.69
C LEU A 81 4.79 -1.80 -12.66
N SER A 82 5.07 -1.64 -13.95
CA SER A 82 4.38 -2.31 -15.04
C SER A 82 5.28 -3.32 -15.73
N GLU A 83 4.74 -4.46 -16.18
CA GLU A 83 5.45 -5.37 -17.07
C GLU A 83 4.99 -5.26 -18.53
N ARG A 84 5.90 -5.50 -19.48
CA ARG A 84 5.55 -5.69 -20.89
C ARG A 84 6.65 -6.43 -21.63
N ASN A 85 6.30 -7.48 -22.36
CA ASN A 85 7.24 -8.28 -23.16
C ASN A 85 8.46 -8.71 -22.32
N SER A 86 8.20 -9.25 -21.13
CA SER A 86 9.20 -9.64 -20.12
C SER A 86 10.04 -8.52 -19.51
N ASN A 87 9.88 -7.26 -19.93
CA ASN A 87 10.60 -6.12 -19.34
C ASN A 87 9.74 -5.42 -18.29
N LEU A 88 10.39 -4.68 -17.39
CA LEU A 88 9.74 -3.91 -16.33
C LEU A 88 9.89 -2.41 -16.58
N PHE A 89 8.86 -1.65 -16.25
CA PHE A 89 8.78 -0.22 -16.47
C PHE A 89 8.17 0.49 -15.27
N GLY A 90 8.65 1.70 -14.98
CA GLY A 90 8.03 2.65 -14.06
C GLY A 90 7.43 3.75 -14.90
N ASN A 91 6.19 3.57 -15.35
CA ASN A 91 5.56 4.45 -16.34
C ASN A 91 4.13 4.81 -15.94
N VAL A 92 3.54 5.77 -16.65
CA VAL A 92 2.17 6.23 -16.41
C VAL A 92 1.20 5.06 -16.30
N LYS A 93 0.31 5.14 -15.31
CA LYS A 93 -0.72 4.14 -15.05
C LYS A 93 -1.52 3.84 -16.31
N THR A 94 -1.62 2.57 -16.66
CA THR A 94 -2.30 2.11 -17.89
C THR A 94 -3.64 1.47 -17.63
N HIS A 95 -4.05 1.35 -16.35
CA HIS A 95 -5.25 0.63 -15.91
C HIS A 95 -5.31 -0.81 -16.42
N SER A 96 -4.15 -1.41 -16.68
CA SER A 96 -4.04 -2.78 -17.17
C SER A 96 -3.63 -3.74 -16.06
N SER A 97 -3.88 -5.04 -16.26
CA SER A 97 -3.41 -6.10 -15.37
C SER A 97 -1.89 -6.16 -15.25
N ASN A 98 -1.15 -5.54 -16.17
CA ASN A 98 0.31 -5.47 -16.14
C ASN A 98 0.86 -4.59 -15.01
N ASP A 99 0.03 -3.71 -14.43
CA ASP A 99 0.40 -2.81 -13.33
C ASP A 99 0.20 -3.47 -11.95
N TRP A 100 -0.31 -4.71 -11.91
CA TRP A 100 -0.68 -5.42 -10.69
C TRP A 100 0.19 -6.66 -10.46
N TRP A 101 0.50 -6.91 -9.20
CA TRP A 101 1.41 -7.96 -8.76
C TRP A 101 0.80 -8.74 -7.61
N LEU A 102 0.89 -10.07 -7.67
CA LEU A 102 0.55 -10.95 -6.56
C LEU A 102 1.83 -11.18 -5.75
N TYR A 103 1.91 -10.60 -4.55
CA TYR A 103 3.03 -10.85 -3.65
C TYR A 103 2.66 -11.91 -2.62
N ASN A 104 3.38 -13.02 -2.62
CA ASN A 104 3.26 -14.05 -1.59
C ASN A 104 4.46 -13.97 -0.65
N ILE A 105 4.22 -13.61 0.62
CA ILE A 105 5.29 -13.42 1.61
C ILE A 105 6.01 -14.73 1.97
N ASN A 106 5.30 -15.87 1.92
CA ASN A 106 5.84 -17.18 2.27
C ASN A 106 6.82 -17.69 1.21
N THR A 107 6.47 -17.52 -0.08
CA THR A 107 7.36 -17.89 -1.20
C THR A 107 8.32 -16.77 -1.58
N ARG A 108 8.06 -15.54 -1.12
CA ARG A 108 8.77 -14.30 -1.48
C ARG A 108 8.73 -13.99 -2.98
N GLN A 109 7.75 -14.49 -3.71
CA GLN A 109 7.61 -14.25 -5.14
C GLN A 109 6.64 -13.11 -5.43
N LEU A 110 6.98 -12.31 -6.43
CA LEU A 110 6.13 -11.30 -7.04
C LEU A 110 5.68 -11.84 -8.40
N GLN A 111 4.44 -12.31 -8.51
CA GLN A 111 3.87 -12.82 -9.76
C GLN A 111 3.18 -11.70 -10.52
N SER A 112 3.32 -11.69 -11.85
CA SER A 112 2.56 -10.75 -12.68
C SER A 112 1.08 -11.14 -12.68
N ARG A 113 0.17 -10.20 -12.42
CA ARG A 113 -1.27 -10.47 -12.53
C ARG A 113 -1.71 -10.70 -13.97
N SER A 114 -1.06 -10.06 -14.94
CA SER A 114 -1.34 -10.27 -16.38
C SER A 114 -0.97 -11.68 -16.86
N ASN A 115 -0.03 -12.34 -16.18
CA ASN A 115 0.41 -13.71 -16.46
C ASN A 115 1.00 -14.32 -15.19
N VAL A 116 0.13 -14.98 -14.41
CA VAL A 116 0.48 -15.57 -13.11
C VAL A 116 1.51 -16.71 -13.18
N SER A 117 1.83 -17.19 -14.38
CA SER A 117 2.93 -18.15 -14.59
C SER A 117 4.30 -17.48 -14.60
N ASN A 118 4.37 -16.15 -14.62
CA ASN A 118 5.61 -15.37 -14.63
C ASN A 118 5.81 -14.58 -13.33
N CYS A 119 7.02 -14.68 -12.81
CA CYS A 119 7.50 -14.04 -11.59
C CYS A 119 8.56 -12.97 -11.93
N LEU A 120 8.66 -11.94 -11.10
CA LEU A 120 9.78 -11.00 -11.12
C LEU A 120 11.06 -11.78 -10.82
N ASP A 121 12.06 -11.67 -11.69
CA ASP A 121 13.29 -12.44 -11.63
C ASP A 121 14.50 -11.51 -11.83
N ALA A 122 15.46 -11.57 -10.91
CA ALA A 122 16.72 -10.84 -11.02
C ALA A 122 17.84 -11.78 -11.44
N TYR A 123 18.36 -11.61 -12.66
CA TYR A 123 19.40 -12.49 -13.21
C TYR A 123 20.72 -11.76 -13.42
N LEU A 124 21.83 -12.50 -13.30
CA LEU A 124 23.16 -11.96 -13.53
C LEU A 124 23.50 -12.03 -15.02
N LYS A 125 23.94 -10.90 -15.58
CA LYS A 125 24.47 -10.82 -16.95
C LYS A 125 25.51 -9.70 -17.02
N ASP A 126 26.68 -10.01 -17.60
CA ASP A 126 27.80 -9.08 -17.75
C ASP A 126 28.21 -8.43 -16.41
N ASP A 127 28.32 -9.26 -15.36
CA ASP A 127 28.64 -8.87 -13.96
C ASP A 127 27.68 -7.84 -13.35
N LYS A 128 26.46 -7.73 -13.88
CA LYS A 128 25.40 -6.86 -13.37
C LYS A 128 24.10 -7.61 -13.21
N TYR A 129 23.31 -7.21 -12.21
CA TYR A 129 21.95 -7.71 -12.06
C TYR A 129 21.02 -6.98 -13.03
N TRP A 130 20.23 -7.76 -13.75
CA TRP A 130 19.13 -7.32 -14.60
C TRP A 130 17.83 -7.84 -14.03
N VAL A 131 16.71 -7.23 -14.41
CA VAL A 131 15.37 -7.66 -13.98
C VAL A 131 14.48 -7.87 -15.19
N HIS A 132 13.68 -8.93 -15.14
CA HIS A 132 12.68 -9.31 -16.13
C HIS A 132 11.54 -10.08 -15.45
N THR A 133 10.50 -10.42 -16.20
CA THR A 133 9.58 -11.48 -15.78
C THR A 133 9.97 -12.79 -16.43
N TRP A 134 9.92 -13.88 -15.65
CA TRP A 134 10.31 -15.23 -16.08
C TRP A 134 9.40 -16.28 -15.46
N GLN A 135 9.35 -17.48 -16.04
CA GLN A 135 8.51 -18.56 -15.51
C GLN A 135 8.76 -18.78 -14.00
N CYS A 136 7.69 -18.80 -13.22
CA CYS A 136 7.74 -18.95 -11.77
C CYS A 136 8.32 -20.31 -11.39
N ASP A 137 9.30 -20.28 -10.49
CA ASP A 137 9.88 -21.44 -9.83
C ASP A 137 10.18 -21.06 -8.37
N GLY A 138 9.43 -21.64 -7.43
CA GLY A 138 9.58 -21.35 -6.00
C GLY A 138 10.97 -21.71 -5.43
N ALA A 139 11.72 -22.60 -6.09
CA ALA A 139 13.09 -22.93 -5.71
C ALA A 139 14.13 -21.95 -6.29
N ASN A 140 13.76 -21.16 -7.30
CA ASN A 140 14.65 -20.20 -7.93
C ASN A 140 14.85 -18.96 -7.04
N ARG A 141 16.02 -18.91 -6.40
CA ARG A 141 16.41 -17.82 -5.49
C ARG A 141 16.53 -16.44 -6.14
N ASN A 142 16.55 -16.35 -7.48
CA ASN A 142 16.51 -15.09 -8.23
C ASN A 142 15.12 -14.46 -8.24
N GLN A 143 14.09 -15.22 -7.87
CA GLN A 143 12.69 -14.79 -7.83
C GLN A 143 12.21 -14.49 -6.41
N HIS A 144 13.13 -14.45 -5.45
CA HIS A 144 12.81 -14.17 -4.06
C HIS A 144 13.08 -12.71 -3.74
N TRP A 145 12.07 -12.03 -3.22
CA TRP A 145 12.04 -10.60 -2.97
C TRP A 145 11.59 -10.29 -1.54
N HIS A 146 12.21 -9.27 -0.98
CA HIS A 146 11.80 -8.63 0.25
C HIS A 146 11.12 -7.32 -0.10
N VAL A 147 9.78 -7.32 0.00
CA VAL A 147 8.98 -6.11 -0.09
C VAL A 147 8.92 -5.52 1.32
N ASP A 148 9.73 -4.50 1.53
CA ASP A 148 9.80 -3.75 2.77
C ASP A 148 8.77 -2.62 2.70
N PHE A 149 7.55 -2.90 3.16
CA PHE A 149 6.46 -1.93 3.12
C PHE A 149 6.71 -0.71 4.01
N ALA A 150 7.48 -0.86 5.09
CA ALA A 150 7.77 0.21 6.04
C ALA A 150 8.84 1.19 5.51
N ASP A 151 9.88 0.65 4.86
CA ASP A 151 10.95 1.42 4.22
C ASP A 151 10.67 1.63 2.72
N HIS A 152 9.45 1.33 2.22
CA HIS A 152 9.05 1.48 0.82
C HIS A 152 10.11 0.99 -0.18
N ARG A 153 10.57 -0.26 -0.04
CA ARG A 153 11.67 -0.78 -0.87
C ARG A 153 11.46 -2.23 -1.26
N ILE A 154 11.75 -2.56 -2.52
CA ILE A 154 11.75 -3.93 -3.03
C ILE A 154 13.21 -4.39 -3.19
N LYS A 155 13.65 -5.27 -2.29
CA LYS A 155 15.04 -5.76 -2.17
C LYS A 155 15.12 -7.20 -2.68
N HIS A 156 16.20 -7.55 -3.36
CA HIS A 156 16.43 -8.96 -3.73
C HIS A 156 16.76 -9.78 -2.47
N ALA A 157 16.08 -10.90 -2.22
CA ALA A 157 16.20 -11.62 -0.94
C ALA A 157 17.56 -12.31 -0.76
N THR A 158 18.20 -12.74 -1.86
CA THR A 158 19.51 -13.41 -1.82
C THR A 158 20.69 -12.42 -1.89
N HIS A 159 20.45 -11.25 -2.47
CA HIS A 159 21.44 -10.17 -2.60
C HIS A 159 20.81 -8.89 -2.03
N PRO A 160 20.68 -8.80 -0.69
CA PRO A 160 19.88 -7.76 -0.03
C PRO A 160 20.45 -6.35 -0.17
N ASN A 161 21.67 -6.21 -0.69
CA ASN A 161 22.25 -4.94 -1.10
C ASN A 161 21.85 -4.52 -2.53
N VAL A 162 20.97 -5.27 -3.21
CA VAL A 162 20.48 -4.96 -4.56
C VAL A 162 18.98 -4.71 -4.51
N CYS A 163 18.57 -3.57 -5.05
CA CYS A 163 17.22 -3.02 -4.98
C CYS A 163 16.66 -2.68 -6.36
N LEU A 164 15.33 -2.76 -6.46
CA LEU A 164 14.58 -2.31 -7.61
C LEU A 164 14.61 -0.77 -7.70
N ASP A 165 14.90 -0.24 -8.87
CA ASP A 165 15.17 1.18 -9.10
C ASP A 165 14.42 1.66 -10.36
N ALA A 166 13.59 2.69 -10.23
CA ALA A 166 12.91 3.38 -11.32
C ALA A 166 13.52 4.76 -11.51
N ASP A 167 14.47 4.87 -12.44
CA ASP A 167 15.07 6.16 -12.79
C ASP A 167 14.13 6.94 -13.72
N PRO A 168 13.51 8.05 -13.28
CA PRO A 168 12.59 8.79 -14.12
C PRO A 168 13.28 9.48 -15.30
N THR A 169 14.61 9.61 -15.26
CA THR A 169 15.40 10.21 -16.33
C THR A 169 15.76 9.22 -17.43
N ASP A 170 15.57 7.91 -17.21
CA ASP A 170 15.66 6.93 -18.27
C ASP A 170 14.53 7.15 -19.28
N ARG A 171 14.91 7.50 -20.52
CA ARG A 171 13.96 7.71 -21.62
C ARG A 171 13.12 6.48 -21.95
N LYS A 172 13.61 5.29 -21.63
CA LYS A 172 12.85 4.03 -21.82
C LYS A 172 11.96 3.71 -20.64
N ARG A 173 12.07 4.44 -19.53
CA ARG A 173 11.35 4.20 -18.27
C ARG A 173 11.57 2.78 -17.74
N GLN A 174 12.72 2.18 -18.05
CA GLN A 174 12.99 0.80 -17.70
C GLN A 174 13.38 0.70 -16.22
N VAL A 175 12.73 -0.21 -15.51
CA VAL A 175 13.10 -0.53 -14.13
C VAL A 175 14.36 -1.39 -14.16
N GLN A 176 15.26 -1.12 -13.24
CA GLN A 176 16.59 -1.70 -13.18
C GLN A 176 16.95 -2.16 -11.77
N MET A 177 18.05 -2.88 -11.66
CA MET A 177 18.65 -3.25 -10.38
C MET A 177 19.82 -2.33 -10.07
N ARG A 178 19.89 -1.83 -8.84
CA ARG A 178 20.97 -0.97 -8.32
C ARG A 178 21.33 -1.35 -6.90
N GLU A 179 22.50 -0.90 -6.44
CA GLU A 179 22.85 -1.02 -5.02
C GLU A 179 21.82 -0.25 -4.18
N CYS A 180 21.36 -0.86 -3.09
CA CYS A 180 20.40 -0.24 -2.19
C CYS A 180 21.03 0.97 -1.49
N HIS A 181 20.33 2.10 -1.51
CA HIS A 181 20.71 3.30 -0.79
C HIS A 181 19.55 3.82 0.07
N PRO A 182 19.85 4.58 1.14
CA PRO A 182 18.84 5.37 1.83
C PRO A 182 18.08 6.29 0.87
N HIS A 183 16.79 6.56 1.14
CA HIS A 183 15.94 7.36 0.25
C HIS A 183 16.37 8.83 0.13
N ASP A 184 17.09 9.38 1.10
CA ASP A 184 17.70 10.72 0.98
C ASP A 184 18.83 10.75 -0.06
N VAL A 185 19.44 9.59 -0.36
CA VAL A 185 20.49 9.42 -1.37
C VAL A 185 19.90 8.99 -2.72
N ASN A 186 19.01 8.00 -2.75
CA ASN A 186 18.40 7.50 -3.99
C ASN A 186 16.89 7.27 -3.85
N LYS A 187 16.10 8.27 -4.24
CA LYS A 187 14.63 8.20 -4.22
C LYS A 187 14.03 7.31 -5.31
N ASN A 188 14.82 6.93 -6.32
CA ASN A 188 14.36 6.04 -7.39
C ASN A 188 14.06 4.61 -6.88
N GLN A 189 14.47 4.30 -5.65
CA GLN A 189 14.25 3.01 -4.99
C GLN A 189 13.02 3.00 -4.06
N TYR A 190 12.26 4.10 -4.04
CA TYR A 190 11.00 4.18 -3.32
C TYR A 190 9.92 3.44 -4.09
N TRP A 191 9.30 2.46 -3.42
CA TRP A 191 8.18 1.66 -3.91
C TRP A 191 7.14 1.50 -2.81
N SER A 192 6.03 2.24 -2.89
CA SER A 192 4.87 2.06 -2.01
C SER A 192 3.79 1.24 -2.70
N VAL A 193 2.79 0.80 -1.94
CA VAL A 193 1.60 0.15 -2.49
C VAL A 193 0.55 1.18 -2.91
N ASN A 194 -0.52 0.74 -3.58
CA ASN A 194 -1.63 1.58 -4.02
C ASN A 194 -2.42 2.20 -2.88
N GLU A 195 -2.46 1.54 -1.72
CA GLU A 195 -3.11 2.04 -0.52
C GLU A 195 -2.35 1.58 0.71
N GLU A 196 -2.09 2.50 1.63
CA GLU A 196 -1.40 2.24 2.88
C GLU A 196 -1.90 3.18 3.98
N THR A 197 -2.08 2.64 5.18
CA THR A 197 -2.31 3.40 6.39
C THR A 197 -1.00 4.02 6.87
N VAL A 198 -0.97 5.35 6.95
CA VAL A 198 0.24 6.13 7.22
C VAL A 198 0.03 7.21 8.27
N HIS A 199 1.15 7.68 8.81
CA HIS A 199 1.24 8.94 9.53
C HIS A 199 1.98 9.98 8.69
N PHE A 200 1.41 11.18 8.58
CA PHE A 200 2.12 12.37 8.13
C PHE A 200 2.68 13.12 9.35
N LYS A 201 4.00 13.21 9.45
CA LYS A 201 4.68 13.75 10.64
C LYS A 201 5.57 14.95 10.29
N ARG A 202 5.66 15.89 11.23
CA ARG A 202 6.64 16.99 11.22
C ARG A 202 6.97 17.42 12.65
N ASN A 203 8.26 17.47 13.01
CA ASN A 203 8.72 17.94 14.34
C ASN A 203 7.96 17.32 15.53
N ASP A 204 7.75 15.99 15.49
CA ASP A 204 6.98 15.24 16.49
C ASP A 204 5.47 15.57 16.59
N LEU A 205 4.96 16.33 15.61
CA LEU A 205 3.54 16.52 15.38
C LEU A 205 3.06 15.62 14.23
N TYR A 206 1.82 15.15 14.34
CA TYR A 206 1.16 14.22 13.44
C TYR A 206 -0.07 14.89 12.87
N LEU A 207 -0.31 14.76 11.56
CA LEU A 207 -1.55 15.20 10.96
C LEU A 207 -2.71 14.49 11.67
N THR A 208 -3.60 15.28 12.24
CA THR A 208 -4.66 14.84 13.13
C THR A 208 -5.99 15.33 12.59
N ASN A 209 -6.91 14.41 12.33
CA ASN A 209 -8.33 14.72 12.19
C ASN A 209 -8.84 15.10 13.58
N THR A 210 -9.47 16.26 13.75
CA THR A 210 -9.81 16.79 15.09
C THR A 210 -11.29 16.73 15.44
N GLU A 211 -12.16 16.42 14.48
CA GLU A 211 -13.60 16.35 14.68
C GLU A 211 -14.24 15.32 13.73
N HIS A 212 -15.03 14.37 14.26
CA HIS A 212 -15.90 13.51 13.45
C HIS A 212 -17.25 14.18 13.19
N GLY A 213 -17.67 14.23 11.91
CA GLY A 213 -18.95 14.81 11.49
C GLY A 213 -18.91 15.27 10.03
N ASN A 214 -20.02 15.86 9.53
CA ASN A 214 -20.19 16.19 8.10
C ASN A 214 -19.05 17.00 7.45
N THR A 215 -18.29 17.76 8.24
CA THR A 215 -17.03 18.40 7.84
C THR A 215 -16.17 18.54 9.09
N GLY A 216 -14.97 17.97 9.11
CA GLY A 216 -14.06 18.04 10.25
C GLY A 216 -12.90 19.00 10.01
N ASP A 217 -12.30 19.49 11.09
CA ASP A 217 -11.08 20.30 11.04
C ASP A 217 -9.83 19.41 11.15
N ILE A 218 -8.71 19.85 10.57
CA ILE A 218 -7.41 19.19 10.72
C ILE A 218 -6.40 20.07 11.45
N SER A 219 -5.46 19.43 12.12
CA SER A 219 -4.29 20.08 12.74
C SER A 219 -3.09 19.14 12.78
N PHE A 220 -1.91 19.64 13.12
CA PHE A 220 -0.77 18.82 13.50
C PHE A 220 -0.62 18.84 15.02
N ALA A 221 -0.79 17.70 15.68
CA ALA A 221 -0.77 17.58 17.13
C ALA A 221 0.25 16.51 17.58
N GLY A 222 0.68 16.55 18.85
CA GLY A 222 1.53 15.49 19.40
C GLY A 222 0.84 14.12 19.33
N LEU A 223 1.65 13.05 19.32
CA LEU A 223 1.15 11.68 19.26
C LEU A 223 0.08 11.40 20.31
N LEU A 224 -1.08 10.90 19.88
CA LEU A 224 -2.13 10.45 20.78
C LEU A 224 -1.65 9.20 21.53
N ARG A 225 -1.91 9.15 22.84
CA ARG A 225 -1.55 7.98 23.65
C ARG A 225 -2.69 6.96 23.61
N GLU A 226 -2.36 5.67 23.56
CA GLU A 226 -3.35 4.58 23.60
C GLU A 226 -4.28 4.66 24.82
N ASP A 227 -3.83 5.21 25.96
CA ASP A 227 -4.66 5.39 27.16
C ASP A 227 -5.67 6.55 27.06
N ALA A 228 -5.62 7.35 25.98
CA ALA A 228 -6.57 8.40 25.68
C ALA A 228 -7.84 7.87 24.97
N VAL A 229 -7.84 6.62 24.50
CA VAL A 229 -8.98 5.96 23.83
C VAL A 229 -10.23 5.91 24.73
N GLU A 230 -10.05 5.86 26.06
CA GLU A 230 -11.17 5.82 27.02
C GLU A 230 -11.78 7.19 27.36
N ARG A 231 -11.24 8.31 26.82
CA ARG A 231 -11.76 9.66 27.12
C ARG A 231 -12.01 10.47 25.85
N ASN A 232 -13.14 10.24 25.16
CA ASN A 232 -13.75 11.19 24.21
C ASN A 232 -12.72 11.95 23.35
N GLN A 233 -11.98 11.26 22.49
CA GLN A 233 -11.19 11.93 21.47
C GLN A 233 -11.62 11.40 20.12
N ASP A 234 -12.52 12.16 19.52
CA ASP A 234 -12.92 12.11 18.11
C ASP A 234 -11.74 12.53 17.21
N ARG A 235 -10.55 11.97 17.46
CA ARG A 235 -9.30 12.39 16.85
C ARG A 235 -8.53 11.18 16.36
N ASP A 236 -8.17 11.24 15.08
CA ASP A 236 -7.37 10.23 14.41
C ASP A 236 -6.06 10.83 13.91
N GLN A 237 -5.02 10.02 13.90
CA GLN A 237 -3.71 10.37 13.35
C GLN A 237 -3.25 9.40 12.26
N GLU A 238 -3.99 8.33 12.03
CA GLU A 238 -3.78 7.38 10.95
C GLU A 238 -4.57 7.83 9.72
N TRP A 239 -3.97 7.65 8.55
CA TRP A 239 -4.56 8.08 7.29
C TRP A 239 -4.33 7.02 6.23
N ASP A 240 -5.40 6.53 5.63
CA ASP A 240 -5.33 5.71 4.44
C ASP A 240 -4.99 6.58 3.23
N TYR A 241 -3.74 6.47 2.79
CA TYR A 241 -3.26 7.15 1.59
C TYR A 241 -3.42 6.25 0.37
N ASN A 242 -4.41 6.57 -0.45
CA ASN A 242 -4.71 5.86 -1.69
C ASN A 242 -4.15 6.63 -2.90
N ARG A 243 -3.20 6.01 -3.61
CA ARG A 243 -2.54 6.55 -4.81
C ARG A 243 -3.35 6.33 -6.09
N ASP A 244 -4.31 5.43 -6.08
CA ASP A 244 -5.17 5.17 -7.24
C ASP A 244 -6.21 6.26 -7.46
N PHE A 245 -6.77 6.77 -6.37
CA PHE A 245 -7.75 7.83 -6.33
C PHE A 245 -7.16 9.18 -5.91
N HIS A 246 -5.89 9.20 -5.52
CA HIS A 246 -5.17 10.35 -4.96
C HIS A 246 -5.91 10.95 -3.77
N GLN A 247 -6.31 10.12 -2.81
CA GLN A 247 -7.07 10.54 -1.63
C GLN A 247 -6.28 10.21 -0.37
N VAL A 248 -6.45 11.06 0.64
CA VAL A 248 -5.92 10.85 1.99
C VAL A 248 -7.13 10.82 2.91
N ARG A 249 -7.55 9.62 3.30
CA ARG A 249 -8.76 9.36 4.09
C ARG A 249 -8.36 9.13 5.56
N SER A 250 -9.15 9.60 6.52
CA SER A 250 -9.01 9.22 7.93
C SER A 250 -9.13 7.69 8.04
N ASP A 251 -8.31 7.00 8.83
CA ASP A 251 -8.45 5.54 8.96
C ASP A 251 -9.76 5.17 9.67
N ASP A 252 -10.18 6.00 10.61
CA ASP A 252 -11.37 5.76 11.44
C ASP A 252 -12.72 6.20 10.85
N ASP A 253 -12.71 6.99 9.77
CA ASP A 253 -13.93 7.49 9.13
C ASP A 253 -13.82 7.64 7.60
N ASP A 254 -14.97 7.77 6.92
CA ASP A 254 -15.02 7.94 5.45
C ASP A 254 -14.81 9.40 5.00
N TYR A 255 -13.94 10.15 5.68
CA TYR A 255 -13.63 11.54 5.36
C TYR A 255 -12.21 11.71 4.82
N CYS A 256 -12.12 12.45 3.72
CA CYS A 256 -10.91 12.71 2.98
C CYS A 256 -10.43 14.13 3.23
N LEU A 257 -9.11 14.35 3.16
CA LEU A 257 -8.53 15.69 3.07
C LEU A 257 -9.14 16.45 1.89
N ASP A 258 -9.59 17.66 2.16
CA ASP A 258 -10.41 18.47 1.27
C ASP A 258 -9.91 19.91 1.27
N ALA A 259 -9.60 20.43 0.08
CA ALA A 259 -9.25 21.81 -0.14
C ALA A 259 -10.51 22.68 -0.29
N TYR A 260 -10.78 23.53 0.71
CA TYR A 260 -11.98 24.35 0.73
C TYR A 260 -11.68 25.82 1.02
N ASN A 261 -11.94 26.69 0.04
CA ASN A 261 -11.79 28.14 0.17
C ASN A 261 -10.41 28.57 0.74
N GLY A 262 -9.34 27.91 0.28
CA GLY A 262 -7.96 28.17 0.72
C GLY A 262 -7.56 27.51 2.04
N ARG A 263 -8.51 26.93 2.79
CA ARG A 263 -8.25 26.09 3.96
C ARG A 263 -8.17 24.61 3.55
N VAL A 264 -7.54 23.79 4.39
CA VAL A 264 -7.65 22.34 4.31
C VAL A 264 -8.43 21.82 5.51
N ARG A 265 -9.35 20.90 5.25
CA ARG A 265 -10.27 20.29 6.22
C ARG A 265 -10.50 18.81 5.85
N THR A 266 -11.37 18.10 6.55
CA THR A 266 -11.92 16.83 6.09
C THR A 266 -13.35 17.02 5.57
N SER A 267 -13.72 16.27 4.53
CA SER A 267 -15.07 16.19 3.99
C SER A 267 -15.34 14.76 3.50
N ARG A 268 -16.61 14.36 3.37
CA ARG A 268 -16.96 12.99 2.99
C ARG A 268 -16.25 12.60 1.68
N CYS A 269 -15.60 11.44 1.65
CA CYS A 269 -14.83 11.01 0.50
C CYS A 269 -15.69 10.91 -0.76
N SER A 270 -15.12 11.36 -1.89
CA SER A 270 -15.69 11.22 -3.21
C SER A 270 -14.58 11.09 -4.24
N HIS A 271 -14.53 9.97 -4.96
CA HIS A 271 -13.49 9.72 -5.98
C HIS A 271 -13.56 10.70 -7.16
N THR A 272 -14.64 11.47 -7.31
CA THR A 272 -14.80 12.49 -8.36
C THR A 272 -14.61 13.92 -7.85
N ASP A 273 -14.42 14.12 -6.54
CA ASP A 273 -14.16 15.45 -6.01
C ASP A 273 -12.70 15.85 -6.24
N GLU A 274 -12.53 16.86 -7.09
CA GLU A 274 -11.25 17.43 -7.45
C GLU A 274 -10.54 18.11 -6.27
N ASN A 275 -11.28 18.61 -5.27
CA ASN A 275 -10.69 19.22 -4.07
C ASN A 275 -10.09 18.19 -3.10
N GLN A 276 -10.34 16.90 -3.34
CA GLN A 276 -9.82 15.81 -2.52
C GLN A 276 -8.62 15.11 -3.17
N LYS A 277 -8.04 15.70 -4.21
CA LYS A 277 -6.93 15.11 -4.97
C LYS A 277 -5.58 15.55 -4.43
N TRP A 278 -4.92 14.64 -3.71
CA TRP A 278 -3.64 14.85 -3.04
C TRP A 278 -2.60 13.81 -3.45
N GLN A 279 -1.37 14.26 -3.65
CA GLN A 279 -0.22 13.41 -3.95
C GLN A 279 0.97 13.77 -3.08
N TYR A 280 1.53 12.77 -2.39
CA TYR A 280 2.79 12.93 -1.68
C TYR A 280 3.96 12.88 -2.66
N ASP A 281 4.66 14.00 -2.83
CA ASP A 281 5.86 14.07 -3.66
C ASP A 281 7.07 13.60 -2.86
N VAL A 282 7.55 12.39 -3.14
CA VAL A 282 8.69 11.77 -2.47
C VAL A 282 9.98 12.57 -2.67
N TYR A 283 10.16 13.33 -3.75
CA TYR A 283 11.38 14.14 -3.95
C TYR A 283 11.46 15.33 -3.03
N THR A 284 10.31 15.93 -2.73
CA THR A 284 10.21 17.16 -1.94
C THR A 284 9.58 16.95 -0.57
N ASN A 285 9.11 15.75 -0.25
CA ASN A 285 8.37 15.43 0.96
C ASN A 285 7.19 16.41 1.20
N GLN A 286 6.55 16.87 0.12
CA GLN A 286 5.40 17.78 0.18
C GLN A 286 4.13 17.02 -0.15
N LEU A 287 3.06 17.27 0.59
CA LEU A 287 1.71 16.82 0.19
C LEU A 287 1.11 17.87 -0.75
N ARG A 288 1.04 17.52 -2.04
CA ARG A 288 0.65 18.42 -3.13
C ARG A 288 -0.80 18.21 -3.49
N HIS A 289 -1.49 19.31 -3.78
CA HIS A 289 -2.82 19.25 -4.36
C HIS A 289 -2.73 19.12 -5.89
N LEU A 290 -3.48 18.20 -6.48
CA LEU A 290 -3.39 17.90 -7.92
C LEU A 290 -4.21 18.87 -8.79
N THR A 291 -5.40 19.28 -8.36
CA THR A 291 -6.25 20.17 -9.17
C THR A 291 -5.88 21.65 -9.01
N HIS A 292 -5.65 22.11 -7.78
CA HIS A 292 -5.05 23.43 -7.50
C HIS A 292 -3.55 23.39 -7.76
N ASN A 293 -3.18 23.25 -9.03
CA ASN A 293 -1.80 23.14 -9.51
C ASN A 293 -0.86 24.14 -8.84
N ARG A 294 0.30 23.65 -8.39
CA ARG A 294 1.30 24.37 -7.58
C ARG A 294 0.91 24.61 -6.11
N SER A 295 -0.19 24.07 -5.60
CA SER A 295 -0.55 24.23 -4.19
C SER A 295 -0.11 23.01 -3.36
N CYS A 296 0.41 23.28 -2.18
CA CYS A 296 0.87 22.30 -1.20
C CYS A 296 0.15 22.54 0.13
N LEU A 297 0.04 21.49 0.94
CA LEU A 297 -0.33 21.62 2.34
C LEU A 297 0.76 22.42 3.08
N GLU A 298 0.36 23.51 3.73
CA GLU A 298 1.25 24.37 4.51
C GLU A 298 0.70 24.59 5.92
N LEU A 299 1.60 24.58 6.91
CA LEU A 299 1.29 24.98 8.27
C LEU A 299 1.44 26.50 8.42
N ASN A 300 0.49 27.15 9.08
CA ASN A 300 0.57 28.59 9.36
C ASN A 300 1.78 28.96 10.24
N TYR A 301 2.16 28.09 11.17
CA TYR A 301 3.29 28.26 12.07
C TYR A 301 3.72 26.91 12.64
N GLU A 302 4.89 26.90 13.29
CA GLU A 302 5.55 25.70 13.83
C GLU A 302 4.68 24.84 14.76
N ALA A 303 3.67 25.41 15.41
CA ALA A 303 2.80 24.68 16.33
C ALA A 303 1.69 23.85 15.64
N GLY A 304 1.60 23.87 14.31
CA GLY A 304 0.80 22.90 13.55
C GLY A 304 -0.70 23.20 13.42
N ALA A 305 -1.18 24.34 13.91
CA ALA A 305 -2.60 24.67 13.84
C ALA A 305 -3.02 25.21 12.46
N GLN A 306 -4.24 24.83 12.04
CA GLN A 306 -4.92 25.30 10.83
C GLN A 306 -4.07 25.16 9.55
N PRO A 307 -3.79 23.94 9.09
CA PRO A 307 -3.19 23.72 7.78
C PRO A 307 -4.05 24.35 6.68
N HIS A 308 -3.39 24.87 5.65
CA HIS A 308 -4.02 25.57 4.55
C HIS A 308 -3.31 25.27 3.23
N LEU A 309 -3.93 25.65 2.11
CA LEU A 309 -3.27 25.58 0.81
C LEU A 309 -2.40 26.81 0.59
N SER A 310 -1.15 26.57 0.21
CA SER A 310 -0.18 27.62 -0.14
C SER A 310 0.60 27.20 -1.37
N GLU A 311 1.29 28.15 -2.04
CA GLU A 311 2.14 27.80 -3.19
C GLU A 311 3.27 26.87 -2.75
N CYS A 312 3.49 25.77 -3.47
CA CYS A 312 4.57 24.82 -3.22
C CYS A 312 5.93 25.51 -3.29
N LEU A 313 6.61 25.55 -2.16
CA LEU A 313 7.89 26.22 -2.00
C LEU A 313 9.04 25.30 -2.45
N PRO A 314 10.10 25.83 -3.09
CA PRO A 314 11.29 25.05 -3.37
C PRO A 314 12.11 24.79 -2.09
N PRO A 315 12.96 23.74 -2.05
CA PRO A 315 13.79 23.42 -0.89
C PRO A 315 14.71 24.54 -0.39
N THR A 316 14.99 25.54 -1.23
CA THR A 316 15.82 26.72 -0.89
C THR A 316 15.06 27.82 -0.16
N HIS A 317 13.72 27.76 -0.09
CA HIS A 317 12.90 28.78 0.55
C HIS A 317 12.89 28.62 2.07
N ASN A 318 12.95 29.74 2.81
CA ASN A 318 13.03 29.71 4.29
C ASN A 318 11.85 29.02 4.96
N SER A 319 10.65 29.12 4.36
CA SER A 319 9.42 28.50 4.87
C SER A 319 9.16 27.10 4.32
N TYR A 320 10.07 26.53 3.50
CA TYR A 320 9.88 25.20 2.93
C TYR A 320 9.69 24.12 4.00
N SER A 321 10.31 24.30 5.18
CA SER A 321 10.13 23.39 6.31
C SER A 321 8.68 23.29 6.79
N LEU A 322 7.81 24.28 6.53
CA LEU A 322 6.38 24.26 6.90
C LEU A 322 5.50 23.48 5.92
N GLN A 323 6.06 23.04 4.78
CA GLN A 323 5.40 22.21 3.78
C GLN A 323 6.03 20.81 3.67
N LYS A 324 7.01 20.50 4.53
CA LYS A 324 7.74 19.24 4.52
C LYS A 324 7.18 18.29 5.58
N PHE A 325 6.78 17.10 5.16
CA PHE A 325 6.22 16.05 6.01
C PHE A 325 6.92 14.73 5.76
N ASP A 326 7.31 14.04 6.82
CA ASP A 326 7.77 12.67 6.73
C ASP A 326 6.54 11.75 6.73
N LEU A 327 6.51 10.79 5.80
CA LEU A 327 5.45 9.79 5.67
C LEU A 327 5.98 8.45 6.20
N PHE A 328 5.25 7.84 7.12
CA PHE A 328 5.60 6.54 7.68
C PHE A 328 4.39 5.62 7.64
N LYS A 329 4.58 4.39 7.17
CA LYS A 329 3.54 3.37 7.23
C LYS A 329 3.36 2.90 8.68
N THR A 330 2.11 2.74 9.13
CA THR A 330 1.83 2.00 10.36
C THR A 330 2.21 0.54 10.11
N ILE A 331 3.20 0.04 10.86
CA ILE A 331 3.52 -1.39 10.82
C ILE A 331 2.51 -2.07 11.72
N GLU A 332 1.44 -2.61 11.13
CA GLU A 332 0.68 -3.65 11.81
C GLU A 332 1.65 -4.81 12.06
N PHE A 333 1.94 -5.04 13.33
CA PHE A 333 2.69 -6.21 13.76
C PHE A 333 1.78 -7.42 13.65
N ASP A 334 1.67 -8.00 12.46
CA ASP A 334 1.03 -9.30 12.22
C ASP A 334 1.92 -10.48 12.62
#